data_AF-A0A9E8CL90-F1
#
_entry.id   AF-A0A9E8CL90-F1
#
_cell.length_a   1.000
_cell.length_b   1.000
_cell.length_c   1.000
_cell.angle_alpha   90.00
_cell.angle_beta   90.00
_cell.angle_gamma   90.00
#
_symmetry.space_group_name_H-M   'P 1'
#
loop_
_entity.id
_entity.type
_entity.pdbx_description
1 polymer ?
#
loop_
_entity_poly.entity_id
_entity_poly.type
_entity_poly.pdbx_seq_one_letter_code
_entity_poly.pdbx_strand_id
1 'polypeptide(L)'
;MRLSRNELLFVALGAVLGAVVAYAVKAGFVAPNGALPPFAIVLIGLGLVELVAGYAAGRSPGTLVGMPARFLAFVVGVCIVLLGGKFA
;
A
#
# COMPACT_ATOMS: atom_id res chain seq x y z
N MET A 1 19.05 -8.71 4.65
CA MET A 1 18.75 -7.34 5.10
C MET A 1 17.82 -7.42 6.30
N ARG A 2 18.14 -6.79 7.43
CA ARG A 2 17.19 -6.63 8.54
C ARG A 2 16.37 -5.36 8.28
N LEU A 3 15.05 -5.51 8.12
CA LEU A 3 14.14 -4.37 8.05
C LEU A 3 14.14 -3.63 9.38
N SER A 4 14.21 -2.30 9.32
CA SER A 4 14.00 -1.45 10.48
C SER A 4 12.53 -1.50 10.91
N ARG A 5 12.25 -1.07 12.16
CA ARG A 5 10.88 -1.06 12.70
C ARG A 5 9.93 -0.20 11.85
N ASN A 6 10.41 0.93 11.34
CA ASN A 6 9.62 1.84 10.50
C ASN A 6 9.29 1.20 9.15
N GLU A 7 10.24 0.50 8.56
CA GLU A 7 10.02 -0.22 7.30
C GLU A 7 9.03 -1.38 7.48
N LEU A 8 9.10 -2.10 8.60
CA LEU A 8 8.13 -3.14 8.92
C LEU A 8 6.71 -2.58 9.09
N LEU A 9 6.57 -1.44 9.80
CA LEU A 9 5.29 -0.75 9.94
C LEU A 9 4.76 -0.26 8.59
N PHE A 10 5.63 0.25 7.72
CA PHE A 10 5.24 0.69 6.39
C PHE A 10 4.75 -0.47 5.52
N VAL A 11 5.40 -1.63 5.60
CA VAL A 11 4.95 -2.86 4.93
C VAL A 11 3.61 -3.33 5.48
N ALA A 12 3.42 -3.29 6.80
CA ALA A 12 2.12 -3.61 7.41
C ALA A 12 1.02 -2.66 6.94
N LEU A 13 1.30 -1.35 6.80
CA LEU A 13 0.36 -0.38 6.24
C LEU A 13 0.04 -0.69 4.77
N GLY A 14 1.02 -1.12 3.98
CA GLY A 14 0.78 -1.62 2.62
C GLY A 14 -0.16 -2.83 2.58
N ALA A 15 -0.02 -3.74 3.54
CA ALA A 15 -0.91 -4.89 3.65
C ALA A 15 -2.35 -4.49 4.01
N VAL A 16 -2.51 -3.60 4.99
CA VAL A 16 -3.81 -3.06 5.40
C VAL A 16 -4.47 -2.32 4.23
N LEU A 17 -3.71 -1.49 3.52
CA LEU A 17 -4.20 -0.76 2.35
C LEU A 17 -4.69 -1.73 1.27
N GLY A 18 -3.93 -2.81 1.00
CA GLY A 18 -4.34 -3.86 0.08
C GLY A 18 -5.66 -4.52 0.50
N ALA A 19 -5.83 -4.82 1.78
CA ALA A 19 -7.07 -5.40 2.30
C ALA A 19 -8.28 -4.45 2.17
N VAL A 20 -8.08 -3.16 2.47
CA VAL A 20 -9.12 -2.13 2.31
C VAL A 20 -9.54 -1.99 0.85
N VAL A 21 -8.59 -1.96 -0.08
CA VAL A 21 -8.88 -1.89 -1.52
C VAL A 21 -9.59 -3.16 -2.01
N ALA A 22 -9.15 -4.34 -1.55
CA ALA A 22 -9.83 -5.60 -1.88
C ALA A 22 -11.29 -5.60 -1.43
N TYR A 23 -11.56 -5.13 -0.21
CA TYR A 23 -12.91 -4.96 0.31
C TYR A 23 -13.72 -3.96 -0.52
N ALA A 24 -13.13 -2.81 -0.89
CA ALA A 24 -13.80 -1.80 -1.69
C ALA A 24 -14.18 -2.33 -3.10
N VAL A 25 -13.33 -3.16 -3.71
CA VAL A 25 -13.64 -3.88 -4.95
C VAL A 25 -14.81 -4.84 -4.74
N LYS A 26 -14.77 -5.67 -3.70
CA LYS A 26 -15.84 -6.63 -3.38
C LYS A 26 -17.18 -5.96 -3.10
N ALA A 27 -17.17 -4.80 -2.45
CA ALA A 27 -18.36 -4.00 -2.16
C ALA A 27 -18.88 -3.19 -3.37
N GLY A 28 -18.19 -3.24 -4.52
CA GLY A 28 -18.60 -2.54 -5.75
C GLY A 28 -18.24 -1.04 -5.78
N PHE A 29 -17.48 -0.53 -4.81
CA PHE A 29 -17.00 0.86 -4.81
C PHE A 29 -15.85 1.09 -5.80
N VAL A 30 -15.10 0.04 -6.16
CA VAL A 30 -13.99 0.10 -7.11
C VAL A 30 -14.24 -0.88 -8.25
N ALA A 31 -14.35 -0.35 -9.46
CA ALA A 31 -14.48 -1.17 -10.66
C ALA A 31 -13.13 -1.84 -10.99
N PRO A 32 -13.06 -3.19 -11.13
CA PRO A 32 -11.81 -3.89 -11.46
C PRO A 32 -11.20 -3.45 -12.79
N ASN A 33 -12.05 -3.11 -13.76
CA ASN A 33 -11.69 -2.68 -15.10
C ASN A 33 -11.97 -1.18 -15.33
N GLY A 34 -12.05 -0.39 -14.26
CA GLY A 34 -12.24 1.05 -14.35
C GLY A 34 -10.97 1.78 -14.82
N ALA A 35 -11.09 3.09 -15.05
CA ALA A 35 -9.95 3.93 -15.44
C ALA A 35 -8.82 3.94 -14.41
N LEU A 36 -9.14 3.68 -13.13
CA LEU A 36 -8.18 3.53 -12.05
C LEU A 36 -8.19 2.10 -11.52
N PRO A 37 -7.22 1.25 -11.90
CA PRO A 37 -7.21 -0.14 -11.47
C PRO A 37 -6.88 -0.25 -9.97
N PRO A 38 -7.32 -1.31 -9.29
CA PRO A 38 -7.13 -1.47 -7.84
C PRO A 38 -5.68 -1.36 -7.36
N PHE A 39 -4.70 -1.86 -8.13
CA PHE A 39 -3.29 -1.75 -7.76
C PHE A 39 -2.77 -0.30 -7.79
N ALA A 40 -3.32 0.55 -8.66
CA ALA A 40 -2.94 1.96 -8.72
C ALA A 40 -3.42 2.71 -7.46
N ILE A 41 -4.58 2.32 -6.91
CA ILE A 41 -5.08 2.85 -5.63
C ILE A 41 -4.12 2.48 -4.49
N VAL A 42 -3.61 1.24 -4.47
CA VAL A 42 -2.58 0.81 -3.50
C VAL A 42 -1.31 1.65 -3.64
N LEU A 43 -0.84 1.89 -4.88
CA LEU A 43 0.36 2.70 -5.12
C LEU A 43 0.18 4.14 -4.61
N ILE A 44 -0.94 4.77 -4.95
CA ILE A 44 -1.27 6.14 -4.53
C ILE A 44 -1.40 6.20 -3.01
N GLY A 45 -2.12 5.26 -2.40
CA GLY A 45 -2.30 5.22 -0.96
C GLY A 45 -0.99 5.03 -0.20
N LEU A 46 -0.06 4.20 -0.69
CA LEU A 46 1.27 4.08 -0.11
C LEU A 46 2.07 5.38 -0.21
N GLY A 47 2.00 6.07 -1.35
CA GLY A 47 2.61 7.40 -1.52
C GLY A 47 2.06 8.43 -0.54
N LEU A 48 0.73 8.43 -0.30
CA LEU A 48 0.09 9.29 0.68
C LEU A 48 0.50 8.94 2.12
N VAL A 49 0.55 7.64 2.47
CA VAL A 49 1.01 7.19 3.78
C VAL A 49 2.43 7.66 4.05
N GLU A 50 3.32 7.57 3.05
CA GLU A 50 4.68 8.08 3.18
C GLU A 50 4.74 9.59 3.31
N LEU A 51 3.93 10.33 2.55
CA LEU A 51 3.85 11.78 2.64
C LEU A 51 3.41 12.23 4.04
N VAL A 52 2.35 11.60 4.57
CA VAL A 52 1.80 11.90 5.90
C VAL A 52 2.80 11.50 7.00
N ALA A 53 3.43 10.34 6.88
CA ALA A 53 4.45 9.90 7.84
C ALA A 53 5.71 10.79 7.78
N GLY A 54 6.12 11.21 6.58
CA GLY A 54 7.17 12.21 6.31
C GLY A 54 6.90 13.51 7.03
N TYR A 55 5.73 14.07 6.78
CA TYR A 55 5.28 15.30 7.39
C TYR A 55 5.24 15.21 8.92
N ALA A 56 4.63 14.16 9.47
CA ALA A 56 4.53 13.95 10.92
C ALA A 56 5.90 13.75 11.61
N ALA A 57 6.85 13.12 10.92
CA ALA A 57 8.20 12.90 11.43
C ALA A 57 9.17 14.07 11.16
N GLY A 58 8.73 15.13 10.48
CA GLY A 58 9.59 16.25 10.06
C GLY A 58 10.72 15.84 9.13
N ARG A 59 10.55 14.74 8.38
CA ARG A 59 11.56 14.20 7.45
C ARG A 59 11.07 14.30 6.02
N SER A 60 11.99 14.53 5.09
CA SER A 60 11.63 14.57 3.67
C SER A 60 11.10 13.21 3.20
N PRO A 61 10.03 13.20 2.37
CA PRO A 61 9.61 12.00 1.66
C PRO A 61 10.81 11.42 0.91
N GLY A 62 11.00 10.10 0.93
CA GLY A 62 12.24 9.53 0.39
C GLY A 62 13.18 8.98 1.45
N THR A 63 13.17 9.52 2.67
CA THR A 63 14.21 9.24 3.70
C THR A 63 13.76 8.32 4.85
N LEU A 64 12.45 8.15 5.06
CA LEU A 64 11.91 7.35 6.17
C LEU A 64 11.94 5.84 5.94
N VAL A 65 11.79 5.44 4.68
CA VAL A 65 11.64 4.05 4.26
C VAL A 65 12.60 3.82 3.10
N GLY A 66 13.46 2.81 3.20
CA GLY A 66 14.34 2.46 2.09
C GLY A 66 13.52 2.00 0.88
N MET A 67 14.03 2.26 -0.33
CA MET A 67 13.40 1.75 -1.57
C MET A 67 13.01 0.26 -1.49
N PRO A 68 13.84 -0.66 -0.95
CA PRO A 68 13.48 -2.08 -0.85
C PRO A 68 12.20 -2.33 -0.04
N ALA A 69 12.01 -1.60 1.05
CA ALA A 69 10.83 -1.73 1.89
C ALA A 69 9.57 -1.12 1.24
N ARG A 70 9.73 -0.05 0.45
CA ARG A 70 8.62 0.50 -0.35
C ARG A 70 8.12 -0.51 -1.38
N PHE A 71 9.05 -1.13 -2.11
CA PHE A 71 8.71 -2.18 -3.07
C PHE A 71 8.01 -3.35 -2.38
N LEU A 72 8.53 -3.79 -1.23
CA LEU A 72 7.91 -4.87 -0.46
C LEU A 72 6.48 -4.52 -0.02
N ALA A 73 6.27 -3.30 0.51
CA ALA A 73 4.94 -2.84 0.93
C ALA A 73 3.94 -2.83 -0.24
N PHE A 74 4.38 -2.36 -1.42
CA PHE A 74 3.57 -2.36 -2.63
C PHE A 74 3.25 -3.77 -3.11
N VAL A 75 4.25 -4.64 -3.23
CA VAL A 75 4.07 -6.04 -3.67
C VAL A 75 3.11 -6.76 -2.73
N VAL A 76 3.29 -6.64 -1.41
CA VAL A 76 2.40 -7.26 -0.43
C VAL A 76 0.96 -6.73 -0.57
N GLY A 77 0.79 -5.41 -0.68
CA GLY A 77 -0.53 -4.81 -0.87
C GLY A 77 -1.23 -5.29 -2.15
N VAL A 78 -0.52 -5.35 -3.27
CA VAL A 78 -1.06 -5.85 -4.54
C VAL A 78 -1.39 -7.34 -4.45
N CYS A 79 -0.53 -8.16 -3.84
CA CYS A 79 -0.83 -9.58 -3.64
C CYS A 79 -2.14 -9.76 -2.85
N ILE A 80 -2.37 -8.96 -1.81
CA ILE A 80 -3.61 -9.02 -1.03
C ILE A 80 -4.83 -8.60 -1.86
N VAL A 81 -4.72 -7.54 -2.67
CA VAL A 81 -5.78 -7.14 -3.60
C VAL A 81 -6.13 -8.25 -4.58
N LEU A 82 -5.12 -8.88 -5.18
CA LEU A 82 -5.31 -9.95 -6.15
C LEU A 82 -5.88 -11.22 -5.51
N LEU A 83 -5.45 -11.56 -4.30
CA LEU A 83 -6.02 -12.66 -3.51
C LEU A 83 -7.48 -12.36 -3.17
N GLY A 84 -7.78 -11.16 -2.68
CA GLY A 84 -9.15 -10.74 -2.36
C GLY A 84 -10.07 -10.77 -3.58
N GLY A 85 -9.58 -10.40 -4.77
CA GLY A 85 -10.34 -10.51 -6.01
C GLY A 85 -10.54 -11.95 -6.53
N LYS A 86 -9.68 -12.90 -6.14
CA LYS A 86 -9.85 -14.34 -6.47
C LYS A 86 -10.80 -15.07 -5.53
N PHE A 87 -10.96 -14.58 -4.30
CA PHE A 87 -11.86 -15.16 -3.28
C PHE A 87 -13.18 -14.38 -3.10
N ALA A 88 -13.42 -13.36 -3.91
CA ALA A 88 -14.64 -12.54 -3.89
C ALA A 88 -15.73 -13.08 -4.81
#